data_AF-A0A4R0ILJ3-F1
#
_entry.id   AF-A0A4R0ILJ3-F1
#
_cell.length_a   1.000
_cell.length_b   1.000
_cell.length_c   1.000
_cell.angle_alpha   90.00
_cell.angle_beta   90.00
_cell.angle_gamma   90.00
#
_symmetry.space_group_name_H-M   'P 1'
#
loop_
_entity.id
_entity.type
_entity.pdbx_description
1 polymer ?
#
loop_
_entity_poly.entity_id
_entity_poly.type
_entity_poly.pdbx_seq_one_letter_code
_entity_poly.pdbx_strand_id
1 'polypeptide(L)'
;MQMLASLLPGLRDVRTPLAVGFLWFFTIWLFFGDRLLHQLPAGSPVRTNLLDLSNFFGTGAVLTALSFAAYLFGAVVTVDTDSPPIRFAEAWIARRRSKGVALELMDHLEKELAKYGDYPGFGELVPADDLQARLLVVSQGMYDQYDRLEAEATFRINIAIPMVAFAVVLSATTPDPDWRTKLATVVVVALAALIFAQGIQKHRLSHGVLMRAVLAGLIEHPSIVRARLMAEEYPRTGEEEQAHWADMRSFMRHELGELSRAHSMKAAADEQDDPAAARLWRNEIHTIETRFLAMFDPESHPKADQRPDPDPIAE
;
A
#
# COMPACT_ATOMS: atom_id res chain seq x y z
N MET A 1 22.24 24.20 6.37
CA MET A 1 20.77 24.21 6.24
C MET A 1 20.13 22.80 6.26
N GLN A 2 20.74 21.79 6.90
CA GLN A 2 20.18 20.43 6.96
C GLN A 2 19.07 20.25 8.02
N MET A 3 18.99 21.12 9.03
CA MET A 3 17.99 20.98 10.11
C MET A 3 16.54 21.34 9.72
N LEU A 4 16.32 22.07 8.62
CA LEU A 4 14.95 22.30 8.11
C LEU A 4 14.45 21.14 7.25
N ALA A 5 15.37 20.37 6.66
CA ALA A 5 15.03 19.19 5.86
C ALA A 5 14.47 18.04 6.72
N SER A 6 14.89 17.94 7.99
CA SER A 6 14.38 16.93 8.92
C SER A 6 12.98 17.24 9.48
N LEU A 7 12.47 18.46 9.33
CA LEU A 7 11.10 18.83 9.76
C LEU A 7 10.04 18.58 8.67
N LEU A 8 10.46 18.42 7.43
CA LEU A 8 9.57 18.19 6.28
C LEU A 8 8.81 16.86 6.33
N PRO A 9 9.39 15.73 6.78
CA PRO A 9 8.66 14.47 6.93
C PRO A 9 7.50 14.58 7.91
N GLY A 10 7.73 15.12 9.12
CA GLY A 10 6.68 15.24 10.14
C GLY A 10 5.52 16.14 9.74
N LEU A 11 5.75 17.16 8.92
CA LEU A 11 4.67 18.01 8.39
C LEU A 11 3.75 17.23 7.43
N ARG A 12 4.25 16.16 6.83
CA ARG A 12 3.52 15.33 5.89
C ARG A 12 2.48 14.46 6.56
N ASP A 13 2.79 13.96 7.75
CA ASP A 13 1.87 13.11 8.52
C ASP A 13 0.77 13.93 9.18
N VAL A 14 1.04 15.21 9.47
CA VAL A 14 0.04 16.13 10.05
C VAL A 14 -0.98 16.61 9.01
N ARG A 15 -0.59 16.76 7.74
CA ARG A 15 -1.46 17.37 6.71
C ARG A 15 -2.71 16.54 6.43
N THR A 16 -2.61 15.21 6.44
CA THR A 16 -3.70 14.29 6.10
C THR A 16 -4.82 14.34 7.14
N PRO A 17 -4.57 14.05 8.44
CA PRO A 17 -5.60 14.15 9.46
C PRO A 17 -6.15 15.57 9.57
N LEU A 18 -5.32 16.61 9.43
CA LEU A 18 -5.79 17.99 9.44
C LEU A 18 -6.80 18.26 8.30
N ALA A 19 -6.46 17.91 7.06
CA ALA A 19 -7.34 18.12 5.90
C ALA A 19 -8.63 17.30 5.97
N VAL A 20 -8.52 16.03 6.37
CA VAL A 20 -9.66 15.12 6.58
C VAL A 20 -10.58 15.69 7.65
N GLY A 21 -10.02 16.12 8.77
CA GLY A 21 -10.76 16.72 9.88
C GLY A 21 -11.52 17.98 9.48
N PHE A 22 -10.88 18.90 8.78
CA PHE A 22 -11.54 20.10 8.28
C PHE A 22 -12.68 19.77 7.33
N LEU A 23 -12.48 18.87 6.36
CA LEU A 23 -13.54 18.49 5.43
C LEU A 23 -14.74 17.87 6.15
N TRP A 24 -14.51 17.04 7.16
CA TRP A 24 -15.59 16.51 7.99
C TRP A 24 -16.29 17.58 8.80
N PHE A 25 -15.56 18.50 9.43
CA PHE A 25 -16.16 19.62 10.16
C PHE A 25 -17.01 20.49 9.24
N PHE A 26 -16.52 20.82 8.04
CA PHE A 26 -17.32 21.55 7.05
C PHE A 26 -18.56 20.76 6.61
N THR A 27 -18.43 19.45 6.41
CA THR A 27 -19.56 18.58 6.04
C THR A 27 -20.63 18.54 7.13
N ILE A 28 -20.21 18.34 8.39
CA ILE A 28 -21.09 18.33 9.57
C ILE A 28 -21.72 19.72 9.75
N TRP A 29 -20.94 20.79 9.61
CA TRP A 29 -21.43 22.16 9.69
C TRP A 29 -22.47 22.45 8.61
N LEU A 30 -22.26 22.02 7.36
CA LEU A 30 -23.27 22.20 6.31
C LEU A 30 -24.56 21.44 6.63
N PHE A 31 -24.46 20.24 7.18
CA PHE A 31 -25.63 19.42 7.49
C PHE A 31 -26.43 19.93 8.71
N PHE A 32 -25.73 20.39 9.75
CA PHE A 32 -26.33 20.73 11.03
C PHE A 32 -26.33 22.23 11.36
N GLY A 33 -25.45 23.02 10.76
CA GLY A 33 -25.15 24.40 11.17
C GLY A 33 -26.38 25.28 11.22
N ASP A 34 -27.20 25.25 10.18
CA ASP A 34 -28.45 26.02 10.16
C ASP A 34 -29.42 25.55 11.24
N ARG A 35 -29.59 24.23 11.43
CA ARG A 35 -30.48 23.68 12.46
C ARG A 35 -29.99 24.02 13.86
N LEU A 36 -28.68 23.92 14.10
CA LEU A 36 -28.05 24.18 15.38
C LEU A 36 -28.19 25.66 15.76
N LEU A 37 -27.98 26.57 14.81
CA LEU A 37 -28.10 28.01 15.03
C LEU A 37 -29.56 28.46 15.20
N HIS A 38 -30.50 27.87 14.46
CA HIS A 38 -31.93 28.23 14.55
C HIS A 38 -32.61 27.67 15.80
N GLN A 39 -32.16 26.53 16.33
CA GLN A 39 -32.76 25.92 17.52
C GLN A 39 -32.33 26.56 18.84
N LEU A 40 -31.24 27.35 18.86
CA LEU A 40 -30.80 28.05 20.07
C LEU A 40 -31.68 29.29 20.30
N PRO A 41 -32.47 29.35 21.38
CA PRO A 41 -33.29 30.52 21.68
C PRO A 41 -32.41 31.77 21.75
N ALA A 42 -32.93 32.88 21.21
CA ALA A 42 -32.32 34.19 21.40
C ALA A 42 -32.20 34.46 22.91
N GLY A 43 -30.97 34.59 23.41
CA GLY A 43 -30.68 34.77 24.84
C GLY A 43 -30.33 33.49 25.61
N SER A 44 -30.18 32.34 24.96
CA SER A 44 -29.68 31.14 25.65
C SER A 44 -28.26 31.38 26.22
N PRO A 45 -28.00 31.02 27.50
CA PRO A 45 -26.68 31.21 28.13
C PRO A 45 -25.54 30.54 27.36
N VAL A 46 -25.84 29.43 26.67
CA VAL A 46 -24.86 28.70 25.87
C VAL A 46 -24.35 29.55 24.71
N ARG A 47 -25.25 30.24 24.00
CA ARG A 47 -24.87 31.08 22.85
C ARG A 47 -24.06 32.30 23.29
N THR A 48 -24.45 32.94 24.40
CA THR A 48 -23.70 34.08 24.95
C THR A 48 -22.32 33.63 25.43
N ASN A 49 -22.24 32.53 26.19
CA ASN A 49 -20.98 32.01 26.69
C ASN A 49 -20.03 31.63 25.54
N LEU A 50 -20.53 31.06 24.44
CA LEU A 50 -19.70 30.71 23.28
C LEU A 50 -19.10 31.95 22.60
N LEU A 51 -19.91 33.01 22.44
CA LEU A 51 -19.48 34.27 21.87
C LEU A 51 -18.49 35.00 22.80
N ASP A 52 -18.75 35.00 24.10
CA ASP A 52 -17.86 35.59 25.10
C ASP A 52 -16.52 34.86 25.15
N LEU A 53 -16.54 33.53 25.05
CA LEU A 53 -15.32 32.72 24.94
C LEU A 53 -14.50 33.12 23.70
N SER A 54 -15.18 33.28 22.55
CA SER A 54 -14.52 33.68 21.29
C SER A 54 -13.93 35.09 21.35
N ASN A 55 -14.62 36.02 22.01
CA ASN A 55 -14.16 37.39 22.23
C ASN A 55 -13.00 37.45 23.22
N PHE A 56 -13.03 36.62 24.27
CA PHE A 56 -12.01 36.58 25.32
C PHE A 56 -10.67 36.04 24.80
N PHE A 57 -10.70 34.90 24.09
CA PHE A 57 -9.47 34.29 23.57
C PHE A 57 -9.01 34.91 22.24
N GLY A 58 -9.89 35.61 21.54
CA GLY A 58 -9.63 36.20 20.23
C GLY A 58 -9.68 35.19 19.08
N THR A 59 -9.81 35.71 17.87
CA THR A 59 -9.97 34.90 16.64
C THR A 59 -8.83 33.90 16.44
N GLY A 60 -7.58 34.27 16.76
CA GLY A 60 -6.41 33.40 16.58
C GLY A 60 -6.46 32.14 17.45
N ALA A 61 -6.86 32.29 18.71
CA ALA A 61 -6.97 31.14 19.63
C ALA A 61 -8.13 30.22 19.24
N VAL A 62 -9.26 30.78 18.79
CA VAL A 62 -10.40 29.99 18.27
C VAL A 62 -9.98 29.19 17.04
N LEU A 63 -9.27 29.81 16.09
CA LEU A 63 -8.75 29.11 14.90
C LEU A 63 -7.76 28.00 15.28
N THR A 64 -6.91 28.25 16.28
CA THR A 64 -5.96 27.26 16.78
C THR A 64 -6.68 26.07 17.42
N ALA A 65 -7.65 26.34 18.29
CA ALA A 65 -8.46 25.30 18.94
C ALA A 65 -9.27 24.49 17.92
N LEU A 66 -9.87 25.16 16.93
CA LEU A 66 -10.60 24.50 15.85
C LEU A 66 -9.68 23.63 14.99
N SER A 67 -8.48 24.12 14.65
CA SER A 67 -7.48 23.36 13.90
C SER A 67 -7.01 22.12 14.67
N PHE A 68 -6.79 22.26 15.98
CA PHE A 68 -6.43 21.13 16.84
C PHE A 68 -7.56 20.11 16.93
N ALA A 69 -8.81 20.55 17.12
CA ALA A 69 -9.97 19.67 17.13
C ALA A 69 -10.16 18.95 15.78
N ALA A 70 -9.98 19.66 14.67
CA ALA A 70 -10.01 19.08 13.33
C ALA A 70 -8.92 18.03 13.17
N TYR A 71 -7.68 18.32 13.57
CA TYR A 71 -6.57 17.35 13.55
C TYR A 71 -6.90 16.09 14.35
N LEU A 72 -7.37 16.21 15.60
CA LEU A 72 -7.72 15.06 16.43
C LEU A 72 -8.85 14.23 15.80
N PHE A 73 -9.91 14.89 15.33
CA PHE A 73 -11.02 14.22 14.68
C PHE A 73 -10.57 13.49 13.41
N GLY A 74 -9.78 14.16 12.58
CA GLY A 74 -9.24 13.56 11.36
C GLY A 74 -8.27 12.42 11.65
N ALA A 75 -7.46 12.48 12.70
CA ALA A 75 -6.58 11.38 13.10
C ALA A 75 -7.35 10.11 13.47
N VAL A 76 -8.52 10.25 14.11
CA VAL A 76 -9.40 9.12 14.45
C VAL A 76 -10.11 8.55 13.21
N VAL A 77 -10.47 9.40 12.25
CA VAL A 77 -11.24 8.99 11.06
C VAL A 77 -10.34 8.56 9.89
N THR A 78 -9.06 8.92 9.92
CA THR A 78 -8.09 8.50 8.90
C THR A 78 -7.98 6.99 8.92
N VAL A 79 -8.17 6.40 7.75
CA VAL A 79 -8.07 4.97 7.52
C VAL A 79 -6.65 4.65 7.08
N ASP A 80 -6.10 3.61 7.70
CA ASP A 80 -4.79 3.06 7.35
C ASP A 80 -4.81 2.45 5.94
N THR A 81 -3.75 2.62 5.16
CA THR A 81 -3.65 2.12 3.78
C THR A 81 -3.73 0.59 3.72
N ASP A 82 -3.32 -0.09 4.79
CA ASP A 82 -3.37 -1.55 4.91
C ASP A 82 -4.74 -2.11 5.32
N SER A 83 -5.73 -1.24 5.52
CA SER A 83 -7.06 -1.66 5.95
C SER A 83 -7.78 -2.55 4.92
N PRO A 84 -8.63 -3.51 5.35
CA PRO A 84 -9.39 -4.39 4.47
C PRO A 84 -10.15 -3.72 3.31
N PRO A 85 -10.84 -2.56 3.49
CA PRO A 85 -11.57 -1.93 2.37
C PRO A 85 -10.63 -1.44 1.26
N ILE A 86 -9.42 -0.99 1.61
CA ILE A 86 -8.45 -0.53 0.61
C ILE A 86 -7.91 -1.74 -0.14
N ARG A 87 -7.51 -2.80 0.55
CA ARG A 87 -7.08 -4.07 -0.08
C ARG A 87 -8.13 -4.64 -1.03
N PHE A 88 -9.41 -4.56 -0.66
CA PHE A 88 -10.51 -4.96 -1.54
C PHE A 88 -10.60 -4.07 -2.78
N ALA A 89 -10.52 -2.74 -2.62
CA ALA A 89 -10.53 -1.81 -3.73
C ALA A 89 -9.32 -2.01 -4.65
N GLU A 90 -8.15 -2.29 -4.09
CA GLU A 90 -6.96 -2.67 -4.84
C GLU A 90 -7.21 -3.93 -5.67
N ALA A 91 -7.68 -5.01 -5.06
CA ALA A 91 -7.99 -6.25 -5.76
C ALA A 91 -9.00 -6.02 -6.90
N TRP A 92 -10.02 -5.20 -6.66
CA TRP A 92 -11.02 -4.84 -7.67
C TRP A 92 -10.42 -4.05 -8.84
N ILE A 93 -9.61 -3.01 -8.56
CA ILE A 93 -8.92 -2.23 -9.60
C ILE A 93 -7.91 -3.09 -10.36
N ALA A 94 -7.18 -3.96 -9.66
CA ALA A 94 -6.24 -4.91 -10.26
C ALA A 94 -6.94 -5.90 -11.19
N ARG A 95 -8.18 -6.31 -10.87
CA ARG A 95 -8.96 -7.19 -11.75
C ARG A 95 -9.33 -6.52 -13.06
N ARG A 96 -9.48 -5.20 -13.06
CA ARG A 96 -9.90 -4.42 -14.24
C ARG A 96 -8.75 -3.98 -15.13
N ARG A 97 -7.51 -3.96 -14.62
CA ARG A 97 -6.30 -3.56 -15.34
C ARG A 97 -5.42 -4.80 -15.45
N SER A 98 -5.28 -5.40 -16.64
CA SER A 98 -4.49 -6.62 -16.87
C SER A 98 -3.21 -6.57 -16.04
N LYS A 99 -3.04 -7.49 -15.10
CA LYS A 99 -1.92 -7.46 -14.15
C LYS A 99 -0.61 -7.38 -14.95
N GLY A 100 0.26 -6.44 -14.60
CA GLY A 100 1.64 -6.50 -15.05
C GLY A 100 2.29 -7.67 -14.32
N VAL A 101 3.00 -8.53 -15.04
CA VAL A 101 3.53 -9.80 -14.52
C VAL A 101 4.30 -9.68 -13.21
N ALA A 102 5.07 -8.62 -12.99
CA ALA A 102 5.76 -8.41 -11.72
C ALA A 102 4.82 -8.44 -10.50
N LEU A 103 3.61 -7.91 -10.63
CA LEU A 103 2.60 -7.93 -9.57
C LEU A 103 1.98 -9.31 -9.40
N GLU A 104 1.88 -10.08 -10.49
CA GLU A 104 1.34 -11.44 -10.50
C GLU A 104 2.33 -12.44 -9.89
N LEU A 105 3.61 -12.30 -10.21
CA LEU A 105 4.70 -13.06 -9.61
C LEU A 105 4.82 -12.79 -8.12
N MET A 106 4.61 -11.54 -7.68
CA MET A 106 4.60 -11.18 -6.26
C MET A 106 3.37 -11.69 -5.52
N ASP A 107 2.16 -11.55 -6.09
CA ASP A 107 0.93 -12.12 -5.51
C ASP A 107 1.04 -13.67 -5.42
N HIS A 108 1.73 -14.28 -6.39
CA HIS A 108 2.04 -15.70 -6.37
C HIS A 108 3.08 -16.06 -5.29
N LEU A 109 4.20 -15.34 -5.22
CA LEU A 109 5.23 -15.50 -4.19
C LEU A 109 4.67 -15.28 -2.79
N GLU A 110 3.85 -14.25 -2.59
CA GLU A 110 3.22 -13.94 -1.30
C GLU A 110 2.20 -15.01 -0.93
N LYS A 111 1.39 -15.51 -1.87
CA LYS A 111 0.50 -16.65 -1.62
C LYS A 111 1.26 -17.93 -1.30
N GLU A 112 2.33 -18.23 -2.01
CA GLU A 112 3.18 -19.38 -1.71
C GLU A 112 3.83 -19.21 -0.33
N LEU A 113 4.43 -18.06 -0.04
CA LEU A 113 4.98 -17.74 1.28
C LEU A 113 3.91 -17.79 2.38
N ALA A 114 2.66 -17.38 2.10
CA ALA A 114 1.55 -17.46 3.04
C ALA A 114 1.11 -18.91 3.32
N LYS A 115 1.21 -19.83 2.33
CA LYS A 115 1.05 -21.27 2.59
C LYS A 115 2.09 -21.79 3.58
N TYR A 116 3.29 -21.23 3.56
CA TYR A 116 4.33 -21.54 4.56
C TYR A 116 4.17 -20.76 5.87
N GLY A 117 3.42 -19.67 5.88
CA GLY A 117 3.15 -18.83 7.05
C GLY A 117 2.24 -19.47 8.11
N ASP A 118 1.44 -20.47 7.74
CA ASP A 118 0.58 -21.22 8.67
C ASP A 118 1.33 -22.37 9.38
N TYR A 119 2.65 -22.50 9.15
CA TYR A 119 3.48 -23.41 9.94
C TYR A 119 3.64 -22.86 11.36
N PRO A 120 3.27 -23.62 12.41
CA PRO A 120 3.49 -23.21 13.79
C PRO A 120 5.00 -23.09 14.05
N GLY A 121 5.51 -21.86 14.02
CA GLY A 121 6.94 -21.52 14.04
C GLY A 121 7.32 -20.39 13.08
N PHE A 122 6.56 -20.21 11.99
CA PHE A 122 6.59 -19.00 11.18
C PHE A 122 5.77 -17.92 11.91
N GLY A 123 6.39 -17.25 12.88
CA GLY A 123 5.76 -16.14 13.61
C GLY A 123 5.25 -15.04 12.66
N GLU A 124 4.33 -14.22 13.19
CA GLU A 124 3.72 -13.04 12.55
C GLU A 124 4.58 -12.43 11.43
N LEU A 125 3.99 -12.32 10.23
CA LEU A 125 4.61 -11.69 9.06
C LEU A 125 5.32 -10.43 9.52
N VAL A 126 6.62 -10.34 9.27
CA VAL A 126 7.41 -9.22 9.79
C VAL A 126 6.78 -7.92 9.30
N PRO A 127 6.43 -6.99 10.21
CA PRO A 127 5.74 -5.76 9.86
C PRO A 127 6.50 -5.03 8.76
N ALA A 128 5.79 -4.45 7.79
CA ALA A 128 6.38 -3.64 6.73
C ALA A 128 7.28 -2.52 7.30
N ASP A 129 7.00 -2.07 8.52
CA ASP A 129 7.78 -1.08 9.26
C ASP A 129 9.26 -1.47 9.45
N ASP A 130 9.57 -2.76 9.63
CA ASP A 130 10.98 -3.20 9.78
C ASP A 130 11.74 -3.08 8.46
N LEU A 131 11.08 -3.36 7.33
CA LEU A 131 11.66 -3.16 6.00
C LEU A 131 11.94 -1.68 5.74
N GLN A 132 11.03 -0.79 6.16
CA GLN A 132 11.20 0.65 6.01
C GLN A 132 12.38 1.16 6.86
N ALA A 133 12.49 0.73 8.11
CA ALA A 133 13.60 1.09 8.99
C ALA A 133 14.96 0.65 8.40
N ARG A 134 15.03 -0.58 7.87
CA ARG A 134 16.23 -1.08 7.18
C ARG A 134 16.52 -0.29 5.91
N LEU A 135 15.50 0.07 5.12
CA LEU A 135 15.66 0.88 3.91
C LEU A 135 16.25 2.25 4.24
N LEU A 136 15.78 2.88 5.31
CA LEU A 136 16.30 4.17 5.76
C LEU A 136 17.79 4.10 6.10
N VAL A 137 18.24 3.03 6.76
CA VAL A 137 19.65 2.83 7.13
C VAL A 137 20.52 2.55 5.90
N VAL A 138 20.04 1.73 4.97
CA VAL A 138 20.84 1.31 3.79
C VAL A 138 20.85 2.36 2.68
N SER A 139 19.69 2.96 2.40
CA SER A 139 19.51 3.88 1.27
C SER A 139 18.46 4.95 1.56
N GLN A 140 18.91 6.08 2.12
CA GLN A 140 18.06 7.23 2.38
C GLN A 140 17.31 7.72 1.12
N GLY A 141 17.95 7.70 -0.06
CA GLY A 141 17.32 8.15 -1.30
C GLY A 141 16.16 7.27 -1.79
N MET A 142 16.21 5.96 -1.53
CA MET A 142 15.10 5.06 -1.84
C MET A 142 13.99 5.17 -0.78
N TYR A 143 14.37 5.34 0.48
CA TYR A 143 13.42 5.61 1.56
C TYR A 143 12.62 6.90 1.31
N ASP A 144 13.27 8.00 0.94
CA ASP A 144 12.62 9.27 0.65
C ASP A 144 11.59 9.15 -0.50
N GLN A 145 11.89 8.32 -1.51
CA GLN A 145 10.95 8.03 -2.59
C GLN A 145 9.76 7.20 -2.12
N TYR A 146 10.03 6.15 -1.33
CA TYR A 146 9.00 5.31 -0.72
C TYR A 146 8.05 6.15 0.14
N ASP A 147 8.59 6.87 1.13
CA ASP A 147 7.87 7.70 2.08
C ASP A 147 7.04 8.78 1.36
N ARG A 148 7.61 9.42 0.33
CA ARG A 148 6.87 10.40 -0.49
C ARG A 148 5.67 9.78 -1.20
N LEU A 149 5.84 8.62 -1.82
CA LEU A 149 4.76 7.94 -2.54
C LEU A 149 3.67 7.45 -1.59
N GLU A 150 4.07 6.90 -0.44
CA GLU A 150 3.16 6.36 0.56
C GLU A 150 2.30 7.46 1.19
N ALA A 151 2.92 8.54 1.62
CA ALA A 151 2.19 9.65 2.22
C ALA A 151 1.37 10.45 1.20
N GLU A 152 1.70 10.41 -0.10
CA GLU A 152 0.83 10.92 -1.17
C GLU A 152 -0.39 10.01 -1.37
N ALA A 153 -0.20 8.69 -1.33
CA ALA A 153 -1.27 7.71 -1.45
C ALA A 153 -2.27 7.83 -0.29
N THR A 154 -1.75 7.81 0.94
CA THR A 154 -2.53 7.94 2.19
C THR A 154 -3.37 9.21 2.16
N PHE A 155 -2.78 10.34 1.75
CA PHE A 155 -3.50 11.61 1.63
C PHE A 155 -4.68 11.53 0.65
N ARG A 156 -4.44 10.98 -0.56
CA ARG A 156 -5.45 10.89 -1.63
C ARG A 156 -6.59 9.93 -1.27
N ILE A 157 -6.27 8.79 -0.66
CA ILE A 157 -7.27 7.82 -0.22
C ILE A 157 -8.18 8.44 0.85
N ASN A 158 -7.57 9.06 1.86
CA ASN A 158 -8.31 9.59 2.99
C ASN A 158 -9.12 10.84 2.68
N ILE A 159 -8.67 11.69 1.74
CA ILE A 159 -9.45 12.88 1.35
C ILE A 159 -10.68 12.54 0.50
N ALA A 160 -10.66 11.43 -0.23
CA ALA A 160 -11.74 11.07 -1.13
C ALA A 160 -13.06 10.79 -0.40
N ILE A 161 -13.02 10.12 0.76
CA ILE A 161 -14.20 9.78 1.55
C ILE A 161 -14.98 11.03 2.00
N PRO A 162 -14.38 11.98 2.74
CA PRO A 162 -15.08 13.19 3.16
C PRO A 162 -15.46 14.08 1.97
N MET A 163 -14.74 14.04 0.84
CA MET A 163 -15.19 14.75 -0.37
C MET A 163 -16.50 14.20 -0.93
N VAL A 164 -16.68 12.87 -0.95
CA VAL A 164 -17.95 12.26 -1.35
C VAL A 164 -19.06 12.63 -0.35
N ALA A 165 -18.78 12.54 0.95
CA ALA A 165 -19.74 12.92 1.99
C ALA A 165 -20.16 14.39 1.86
N PHE A 166 -19.20 15.29 1.65
CA PHE A 166 -19.42 16.71 1.42
C PHE A 166 -20.33 16.95 0.21
N ALA A 167 -20.06 16.30 -0.92
CA ALA A 167 -20.87 16.44 -2.13
C ALA A 167 -22.32 15.97 -1.91
N VAL A 168 -22.50 14.84 -1.22
CA VAL A 168 -23.82 14.29 -0.90
C VAL A 168 -24.59 15.21 0.04
N VAL A 169 -23.94 15.69 1.12
CA VAL A 169 -24.56 16.62 2.07
C VAL A 169 -24.94 17.92 1.38
N LEU A 170 -24.03 18.52 0.62
CA LEU A 170 -24.29 19.77 -0.10
C LEU A 170 -25.49 19.64 -1.05
N SER A 171 -25.59 18.52 -1.77
CA SER A 171 -26.74 18.24 -2.63
C SER A 171 -28.04 18.04 -1.85
N ALA A 172 -27.97 17.47 -0.65
CA ALA A 172 -29.15 17.18 0.17
C ALA A 172 -29.65 18.39 0.97
N THR A 173 -28.76 19.33 1.30
CA THR A 173 -29.10 20.55 2.04
C THR A 173 -29.56 21.69 1.15
N THR A 174 -29.35 21.60 -0.17
CA THR A 174 -29.80 22.61 -1.14
C THR A 174 -31.30 22.46 -1.42
N PRO A 175 -32.16 23.45 -1.10
CA PRO A 175 -33.57 23.42 -1.45
C PRO A 175 -33.73 23.42 -2.98
N ASP A 176 -34.54 22.51 -3.51
CA ASP A 176 -34.80 22.35 -4.95
C ASP A 176 -33.54 22.30 -5.81
N PRO A 177 -32.75 21.20 -5.76
CA PRO A 177 -31.50 21.09 -6.48
C PRO A 177 -31.71 21.15 -8.00
N ASP A 178 -31.37 22.28 -8.58
CA ASP A 178 -31.29 22.48 -10.03
C ASP A 178 -30.36 21.45 -10.68
N TRP A 179 -30.55 21.18 -11.96
CA TRP A 179 -29.68 20.26 -12.73
C TRP A 179 -28.19 20.59 -12.60
N ARG A 180 -27.83 21.86 -12.39
CA ARG A 180 -26.45 22.33 -12.17
C ARG A 180 -25.86 21.78 -10.87
N THR A 181 -26.63 21.77 -9.78
CA THR A 181 -26.18 21.25 -8.48
C THR A 181 -26.00 19.73 -8.52
N LYS A 182 -26.91 19.03 -9.21
CA LYS A 182 -26.80 17.59 -9.47
C LYS A 182 -25.55 17.28 -10.30
N LEU A 183 -25.32 18.02 -11.38
CA LEU A 183 -24.11 17.86 -12.20
C LEU A 183 -22.85 18.14 -11.39
N ALA A 184 -22.80 19.22 -10.61
CA ALA A 184 -21.66 19.53 -9.75
C ALA A 184 -21.39 18.40 -8.74
N THR A 185 -22.45 17.83 -8.15
CA THR A 185 -22.34 16.69 -7.23
C THR A 185 -21.73 15.47 -7.93
N VAL A 186 -22.23 15.11 -9.11
CA VAL A 186 -21.67 14.00 -9.91
C VAL A 186 -20.19 14.27 -10.24
N VAL A 187 -19.84 15.49 -10.62
CA VAL A 187 -18.45 15.88 -10.92
C VAL A 187 -17.56 15.75 -9.69
N VAL A 188 -17.97 16.24 -8.52
CA VAL A 188 -17.18 16.11 -7.28
C VAL A 188 -17.00 14.65 -6.88
N VAL A 189 -18.06 13.82 -6.97
CA VAL A 189 -17.97 12.38 -6.69
C VAL A 189 -17.04 11.68 -7.68
N ALA A 190 -17.12 12.01 -8.97
CA ALA A 190 -16.21 11.47 -9.99
C ALA A 190 -14.75 11.88 -9.71
N LEU A 191 -14.50 13.14 -9.35
CA LEU A 191 -13.17 13.62 -8.98
C LEU A 191 -12.64 12.90 -7.72
N ALA A 192 -13.48 12.72 -6.70
CA ALA A 192 -13.10 11.97 -5.49
C ALA A 192 -12.73 10.51 -5.84
N ALA A 193 -13.50 9.85 -6.70
CA ALA A 193 -13.19 8.49 -7.17
C ALA A 193 -11.88 8.44 -7.97
N LEU A 194 -11.60 9.44 -8.81
CA LEU A 194 -10.32 9.56 -9.54
C LEU A 194 -9.14 9.77 -8.58
N ILE A 195 -9.28 10.66 -7.59
CA ILE A 195 -8.26 10.90 -6.57
C ILE A 195 -7.98 9.61 -5.79
N PHE A 196 -9.03 8.88 -5.39
CA PHE A 196 -8.91 7.60 -4.69
C PHE A 196 -8.17 6.55 -5.54
N ALA A 197 -8.53 6.41 -6.82
CA ALA A 197 -7.85 5.49 -7.74
C ALA A 197 -6.37 5.86 -7.95
N GLN A 198 -6.06 7.17 -8.04
CA GLN A 198 -4.68 7.65 -8.09
C GLN A 198 -3.93 7.39 -6.77
N GLY A 199 -4.60 7.46 -5.63
CA GLY A 199 -4.06 7.08 -4.32
C GLY A 199 -3.63 5.62 -4.29
N ILE A 200 -4.51 4.70 -4.73
CA ILE A 200 -4.19 3.26 -4.85
C ILE A 200 -2.99 3.04 -5.78
N GLN A 201 -2.95 3.73 -6.93
CA GLN A 201 -1.80 3.60 -7.83
C GLN A 201 -0.49 4.04 -7.16
N LYS A 202 -0.51 5.12 -6.36
CA LYS A 202 0.67 5.62 -5.64
C LYS A 202 1.12 4.65 -4.55
N HIS A 203 0.20 4.03 -3.83
CA HIS A 203 0.49 3.00 -2.82
C HIS A 203 1.16 1.76 -3.44
N ARG A 204 0.75 1.36 -4.64
CA ARG A 204 1.45 0.27 -5.35
C ARG A 204 2.85 0.66 -5.78
N LEU A 205 3.04 1.92 -6.18
CA LEU A 205 4.36 2.41 -6.57
C LEU A 205 5.31 2.48 -5.37
N SER A 206 4.84 2.83 -4.16
CA SER A 206 5.65 2.81 -2.93
C SER A 206 6.12 1.38 -2.65
N HIS A 207 5.22 0.39 -2.67
CA HIS A 207 5.56 -1.03 -2.53
C HIS A 207 6.58 -1.50 -3.57
N GLY A 208 6.47 -1.02 -4.81
CA GLY A 208 7.44 -1.30 -5.87
C GLY A 208 8.85 -0.74 -5.61
N VAL A 209 9.01 0.27 -4.75
CA VAL A 209 10.33 0.78 -4.32
C VAL A 209 10.95 -0.16 -3.30
N LEU A 210 10.19 -0.58 -2.27
CA LEU A 210 10.64 -1.58 -1.30
C LEU A 210 11.05 -2.88 -2.00
N MET A 211 10.23 -3.34 -2.94
CA MET A 211 10.51 -4.55 -3.70
C MET A 211 11.80 -4.45 -4.49
N ARG A 212 12.02 -3.33 -5.20
CA ARG A 212 13.27 -3.10 -5.93
C ARG A 212 14.49 -3.08 -5.00
N ALA A 213 14.36 -2.54 -3.79
CA ALA A 213 15.44 -2.57 -2.81
C ALA A 213 15.77 -3.99 -2.34
N VAL A 214 14.74 -4.81 -2.11
CA VAL A 214 14.89 -6.23 -1.75
C VAL A 214 15.55 -7.00 -2.91
N LEU A 215 15.05 -6.85 -4.13
CA LEU A 215 15.56 -7.54 -5.32
C LEU A 215 16.99 -7.13 -5.68
N ALA A 216 17.35 -5.88 -5.43
CA ALA A 216 18.72 -5.39 -5.58
C ALA A 216 19.67 -5.90 -4.47
N GLY A 217 19.16 -6.65 -3.49
CA GLY A 217 19.94 -7.13 -2.34
C GLY A 217 20.37 -6.01 -1.39
N LEU A 218 19.74 -4.83 -1.46
CA LEU A 218 20.00 -3.73 -0.52
C LEU A 218 19.43 -4.07 0.85
N ILE A 219 18.29 -4.75 0.89
CA ILE A 219 17.64 -5.19 2.13
C ILE A 219 17.37 -6.68 2.03
N GLU A 220 17.77 -7.43 3.04
CA GLU A 220 17.35 -8.82 3.16
C GLU A 220 15.88 -8.85 3.58
N HIS A 221 15.03 -9.45 2.75
CA HIS A 221 13.64 -9.67 3.12
C HIS A 221 13.58 -10.59 4.35
N PRO A 222 12.77 -10.30 5.38
CA PRO A 222 12.74 -11.10 6.60
C PRO A 222 12.41 -12.57 6.37
N SER A 223 11.62 -12.89 5.34
CA SER A 223 11.39 -14.29 4.95
C SER A 223 12.64 -14.98 4.41
N ILE A 224 13.53 -14.26 3.71
CA ILE A 224 14.82 -14.80 3.23
C ILE A 224 15.76 -15.02 4.42
N VAL A 225 15.82 -14.07 5.35
CA VAL A 225 16.62 -14.22 6.58
C VAL A 225 16.12 -15.42 7.39
N ARG A 226 14.80 -15.54 7.60
CA ARG A 226 14.23 -16.68 8.31
C ARG A 226 14.42 -18.00 7.55
N ALA A 227 14.27 -18.03 6.23
CA ALA A 227 14.53 -19.24 5.45
C ALA A 227 16.01 -19.66 5.57
N ARG A 228 16.95 -18.70 5.60
CA ARG A 228 18.36 -18.96 5.86
C ARG A 228 18.57 -19.50 7.28
N LEU A 229 17.98 -18.85 8.29
CA LEU A 229 18.07 -19.29 9.69
C LEU A 229 17.47 -20.69 9.90
N MET A 230 16.33 -21.00 9.26
CA MET A 230 15.71 -22.32 9.30
C MET A 230 16.61 -23.38 8.63
N ALA A 231 17.29 -23.02 7.54
CA ALA A 231 18.26 -23.91 6.90
C ALA A 231 19.53 -24.12 7.75
N GLU A 232 19.89 -23.15 8.60
CA GLU A 232 21.03 -23.23 9.52
C GLU A 232 20.68 -23.97 10.82
N GLU A 233 19.49 -23.77 11.38
CA GLU A 233 19.01 -24.35 12.65
C GLU A 233 18.56 -25.80 12.49
N TYR A 234 18.01 -26.16 11.33
CA TYR A 234 17.79 -27.53 10.93
C TYR A 234 18.74 -27.88 9.79
N PRO A 235 20.03 -28.17 10.08
CA PRO A 235 20.90 -28.79 9.11
C PRO A 235 20.33 -30.19 8.87
N ARG A 236 19.35 -30.32 7.97
CA ARG A 236 18.84 -31.60 7.53
C ARG A 236 20.05 -32.34 6.97
N THR A 237 20.42 -33.43 7.64
CA THR A 237 21.71 -34.12 7.52
C THR A 237 21.88 -34.89 6.20
N GLY A 238 21.02 -34.65 5.21
CA GLY A 238 21.11 -35.27 3.89
C GLY A 238 21.84 -34.36 2.90
N GLU A 239 22.94 -34.84 2.31
CA GLU A 239 23.62 -34.19 1.17
C GLU A 239 22.63 -33.84 0.04
N GLU A 240 21.58 -34.64 -0.15
CA GLU A 240 20.55 -34.44 -1.18
C GLU A 240 19.77 -33.14 -1.01
N GLU A 241 19.54 -32.71 0.23
CA GLU A 241 18.74 -31.53 0.49
C GLU A 241 19.56 -30.24 0.45
N GLN A 242 20.83 -30.31 0.86
CA GLN A 242 21.77 -29.20 0.62
C GLN A 242 21.98 -28.97 -0.88
N ALA A 243 22.04 -30.05 -1.68
CA ALA A 243 22.07 -29.96 -3.13
C ALA A 243 20.79 -29.31 -3.68
N HIS A 244 19.60 -29.68 -3.17
CA HIS A 244 18.34 -29.06 -3.57
C HIS A 244 18.27 -27.56 -3.24
N TRP A 245 18.71 -27.12 -2.06
CA TRP A 245 18.74 -25.70 -1.71
C TRP A 245 19.82 -24.90 -2.45
N ALA A 246 20.96 -25.52 -2.77
CA ALA A 246 21.99 -24.91 -3.62
C ALA A 246 21.47 -24.69 -5.04
N ASP A 247 20.78 -25.71 -5.59
CA ASP A 247 20.13 -25.65 -6.89
C ASP A 247 19.03 -24.57 -6.90
N MET A 248 18.15 -24.58 -5.90
CA MET A 248 17.09 -23.59 -5.71
C MET A 248 17.64 -22.16 -5.66
N ARG A 249 18.71 -21.92 -4.89
CA ARG A 249 19.36 -20.60 -4.84
C ARG A 249 20.04 -20.20 -6.15
N SER A 250 20.54 -21.16 -6.93
CA SER A 250 21.14 -20.91 -8.23
C SER A 250 20.07 -20.52 -9.25
N PHE A 251 18.95 -21.25 -9.25
CA PHE A 251 17.78 -21.00 -10.07
C PHE A 251 17.16 -19.63 -9.74
N MET A 252 16.90 -19.35 -8.47
CA MET A 252 16.34 -18.06 -8.03
C MET A 252 17.22 -16.89 -8.49
N ARG A 253 18.56 -17.00 -8.36
CA ARG A 253 19.47 -15.96 -8.85
C ARG A 253 19.42 -15.82 -10.37
N HIS A 254 19.33 -16.92 -11.11
CA HIS A 254 19.23 -16.88 -12.57
C HIS A 254 17.92 -16.23 -13.02
N GLU A 255 16.78 -16.70 -12.51
CA GLU A 255 15.46 -16.20 -12.92
C GLU A 255 15.26 -14.74 -12.49
N LEU A 256 15.75 -14.34 -11.31
CA LEU A 256 15.76 -12.93 -10.90
C LEU A 256 16.60 -12.06 -11.86
N GLY A 257 17.73 -12.58 -12.34
CA GLY A 257 18.55 -11.92 -13.35
C GLY A 257 17.83 -11.77 -14.69
N GLU A 258 17.09 -12.80 -15.13
CA GLU A 258 16.29 -12.76 -16.36
C GLU A 258 15.11 -11.79 -16.23
N LEU A 259 14.40 -11.82 -15.10
CA LEU A 259 13.34 -10.87 -14.77
C LEU A 259 13.84 -9.43 -14.78
N SER A 260 15.02 -9.18 -14.20
CA SER A 260 15.63 -7.85 -14.22
C SER A 260 15.95 -7.40 -15.65
N ARG A 261 16.45 -8.29 -16.52
CA ARG A 261 16.68 -7.98 -17.95
C ARG A 261 15.38 -7.69 -18.68
N ALA A 262 14.36 -8.53 -18.50
CA ALA A 262 13.04 -8.32 -19.10
C ALA A 262 12.44 -6.98 -18.66
N HIS A 263 12.55 -6.61 -17.38
CA HIS A 263 12.11 -5.29 -16.91
C HIS A 263 12.86 -4.13 -17.56
N SER A 264 14.17 -4.27 -17.77
CA SER A 264 14.98 -3.27 -18.47
C SER A 264 14.53 -3.13 -19.94
N MET A 265 14.20 -4.25 -20.60
CA MET A 265 13.64 -4.25 -21.96
C MET A 265 12.28 -3.57 -22.03
N LYS A 266 11.41 -3.77 -21.04
CA LYS A 266 10.13 -3.06 -20.97
C LYS A 266 10.32 -1.56 -20.85
N ALA A 267 11.21 -1.12 -19.96
CA ALA A 267 11.47 0.31 -19.79
C ALA A 267 11.95 0.94 -21.11
N ALA A 268 12.85 0.26 -21.84
CA ALA A 268 13.29 0.71 -23.16
C ALA A 268 12.15 0.71 -24.21
N ALA A 269 11.27 -0.30 -24.18
CA ALA A 269 10.12 -0.37 -25.07
C ALA A 269 9.10 0.75 -24.82
N ASP A 270 8.81 1.04 -23.54
CA ASP A 270 7.91 2.11 -23.13
C ASP A 270 8.50 3.50 -23.49
N GLU A 271 9.83 3.66 -23.45
CA GLU A 271 10.51 4.90 -23.86
C GLU A 271 10.48 5.13 -25.39
N GLN A 272 10.53 4.07 -26.18
CA GLN A 272 10.51 4.13 -27.65
C GLN A 272 9.10 4.02 -28.26
N ASP A 273 8.08 3.80 -27.43
CA ASP A 273 6.70 3.51 -27.86
C ASP A 273 6.62 2.36 -28.89
N ASP A 274 7.46 1.33 -28.72
CA ASP A 274 7.58 0.20 -29.65
C ASP A 274 6.67 -1.00 -29.27
N PRO A 275 5.56 -1.24 -30.00
CA PRO A 275 4.65 -2.34 -29.71
C PRO A 275 5.26 -3.73 -30.02
N ALA A 276 6.34 -3.83 -30.80
CA ALA A 276 7.03 -5.10 -31.06
C ALA A 276 7.89 -5.49 -29.85
N ALA A 277 8.71 -4.57 -29.33
CA ALA A 277 9.46 -4.78 -28.09
C ALA A 277 8.54 -5.13 -26.90
N ALA A 278 7.37 -4.47 -26.79
CA ALA A 278 6.37 -4.80 -25.77
C ALA A 278 5.74 -6.21 -25.92
N ARG A 279 5.74 -6.80 -27.13
CA ARG A 279 5.30 -8.19 -27.37
C ARG A 279 6.39 -9.19 -27.02
N LEU A 280 7.63 -8.91 -27.42
CA LEU A 280 8.81 -9.71 -27.05
C LEU A 280 8.95 -9.82 -25.54
N TRP A 281 8.89 -8.68 -24.84
CA TRP A 281 8.91 -8.63 -23.38
C TRP A 281 7.84 -9.53 -22.75
N ARG A 282 6.60 -9.49 -23.25
CA ARG A 282 5.50 -10.33 -22.73
C ARG A 282 5.78 -11.83 -22.88
N ASN A 283 6.34 -12.25 -24.01
CA ASN A 283 6.65 -13.66 -24.25
C ASN A 283 7.79 -14.15 -23.35
N GLU A 284 8.82 -13.33 -23.18
CA GLU A 284 9.99 -13.63 -22.33
C GLU A 284 9.57 -13.79 -20.87
N ILE A 285 8.75 -12.85 -20.41
CA ILE A 285 8.12 -12.87 -19.10
C ILE A 285 7.27 -14.14 -18.88
N HIS A 286 6.41 -14.50 -19.83
CA HIS A 286 5.58 -15.70 -19.71
C HIS A 286 6.43 -16.98 -19.64
N THR A 287 7.57 -17.00 -20.32
CA THR A 287 8.54 -18.11 -20.28
C THR A 287 9.19 -18.22 -18.90
N ILE A 288 9.53 -17.08 -18.28
CA ILE A 288 10.06 -17.03 -16.91
C ILE A 288 9.00 -17.52 -15.91
N GLU A 289 7.75 -17.04 -16.02
CA GLU A 289 6.64 -17.51 -15.17
C GLU A 289 6.43 -19.02 -15.26
N THR A 290 6.44 -19.57 -16.48
CA THR A 290 6.21 -21.01 -16.70
C THR A 290 7.33 -21.84 -16.08
N ARG A 291 8.59 -21.40 -16.19
CA ARG A 291 9.73 -22.05 -15.53
C ARG A 291 9.64 -21.97 -14.01
N PHE A 292 9.27 -20.81 -13.49
CA PHE A 292 9.10 -20.59 -12.06
C PHE A 292 8.00 -21.49 -11.49
N LEU A 293 6.83 -21.53 -12.12
CA LEU A 293 5.71 -22.38 -11.69
C LEU A 293 6.05 -23.87 -11.74
N ALA A 294 6.76 -24.33 -12.77
CA ALA A 294 7.16 -25.72 -12.91
C ALA A 294 8.11 -26.18 -11.77
N MET A 295 8.88 -25.25 -11.20
CA MET A 295 9.78 -25.53 -10.08
C MET A 295 9.04 -25.80 -8.77
N PHE A 296 7.91 -25.15 -8.55
CA PHE A 296 7.10 -25.32 -7.34
C PHE A 296 6.00 -26.38 -7.48
N ASP A 297 5.89 -27.01 -8.65
CA ASP A 297 4.97 -28.12 -8.86
C ASP A 297 5.52 -29.39 -8.16
N PRO A 298 4.90 -29.86 -7.06
CA PRO A 298 5.37 -31.06 -6.36
C PRO A 298 5.30 -32.32 -7.23
N GLU A 299 4.54 -32.33 -8.34
CA GLU A 299 4.49 -33.45 -9.27
C GLU A 299 5.65 -33.46 -10.28
N SER A 300 6.37 -32.35 -10.45
CA SER A 300 7.52 -32.27 -11.37
C SER A 300 8.78 -32.92 -10.81
N HIS A 301 8.83 -33.16 -9.48
CA HIS A 301 9.91 -33.91 -8.85
C HIS A 301 9.64 -35.42 -8.93
N PRO A 302 10.56 -36.21 -9.52
CA PRO A 302 10.43 -37.66 -9.55
C PRO A 302 10.34 -38.19 -8.12
N LYS A 303 9.23 -38.86 -7.79
CA LYS A 303 9.01 -39.45 -6.46
C LYS A 303 10.21 -40.32 -6.08
N ALA A 304 10.88 -39.95 -4.99
CA ALA A 304 12.03 -40.67 -4.44
C ALA A 304 11.72 -42.14 -4.06
N ASP A 305 10.45 -42.54 -4.06
CA ASP A 305 9.94 -43.87 -3.75
C ASP A 305 10.17 -44.94 -4.84
N GLN A 306 10.85 -44.59 -5.95
CA GLN A 306 11.34 -45.59 -6.91
C GLN A 306 12.82 -45.95 -6.68
N ARG A 307 13.33 -45.87 -5.45
CA ARG A 307 14.55 -46.61 -5.13
C ARG A 307 14.21 -48.10 -5.14
N PRO A 308 14.89 -48.92 -5.97
CA PRO A 308 14.74 -50.37 -5.88
C PRO A 308 15.03 -50.78 -4.45
N ASP A 309 14.12 -51.55 -3.87
CA ASP A 309 14.27 -52.16 -2.55
C ASP A 309 15.69 -52.75 -2.45
N PRO A 310 16.50 -52.37 -1.45
CA PRO A 310 17.86 -52.91 -1.35
C PRO A 310 17.74 -54.43 -1.28
N ASP A 311 18.40 -55.11 -2.24
CA ASP A 311 18.39 -56.56 -2.34
C ASP A 311 18.60 -57.18 -0.95
N PRO A 312 17.79 -58.18 -0.57
CA PRO A 312 17.94 -58.84 0.72
C PRO A 312 19.36 -59.39 0.80
N ILE A 313 20.15 -58.85 1.73
CA ILE A 313 21.48 -59.34 2.05
C ILE A 313 21.31 -60.80 2.46
N ALA A 314 21.81 -61.71 1.64
CA ALA A 314 21.82 -63.13 1.95
C ALA A 314 22.72 -63.38 3.16
N GLU A 315 22.12 -63.89 4.24
CA GLU A 315 22.81 -64.44 5.43
C GLU A 315 23.60 -65.72 5.09
#